data_AF-A0A924UDB6-F1
#
_entry.id   AF-A0A924UDB6-F1
#
_cell.length_a   1.000
_cell.length_b   1.000
_cell.length_c   1.000
_cell.angle_alpha   90.00
_cell.angle_beta   90.00
_cell.angle_gamma   90.00
#
_symmetry.space_group_name_H-M   'P 1'
#
loop_
_entity.id
_entity.type
_entity.pdbx_description
1 polymer ?
#
loop_
_entity_poly.entity_id
_entity_poly.type
_entity_poly.pdbx_seq_one_letter_code
_entity_poly.pdbx_strand_id
1 'polypeptide(L)'
;VTPRAALAAMAAGAALLALAPNWLTILAGGTVFGIGYGSVAALFNGRILAAFGPRGMSMMALINALYSVGAIAAPLIFVGLGSDPVVIFGIITGLTVLTIVGAGATGGTTATGAVNRSGLRLHLPILAFGAIGIGLEASLVGLSTSAMIRDGIPADMAAALLSAFFVAFLLGRIALTLLADRVPPFAIYLCGVGFTAFCALGCALFDPVWAFPPMGASVGLFFPGFFATATRKMGTDARVAPIVLGTCQFGVILLPLIVTQASLSMGDKGFFWLMAGIGGTMTLLALIFYRPMAR
;
A
#
# COMPACT_ATOMS: atom_id res chain seq x y z
N VAL A 1 -14.05 5.69 17.66
CA VAL A 1 -14.02 4.22 17.44
C VAL A 1 -13.02 3.60 18.40
N THR A 2 -13.39 2.54 19.11
CA THR A 2 -12.46 1.80 20.00
C THR A 2 -11.70 0.74 19.19
N PRO A 3 -10.49 0.31 19.60
CA PRO A 3 -9.76 -0.75 18.89
C PRO A 3 -10.54 -2.06 18.83
N ARG A 4 -11.28 -2.41 19.89
CA ARG A 4 -12.14 -3.60 19.89
C ARG A 4 -13.27 -3.49 18.87
N ALA A 5 -13.90 -2.32 18.74
CA ALA A 5 -14.92 -2.12 17.70
C ALA A 5 -14.33 -2.18 16.28
N ALA A 6 -13.13 -1.63 16.08
CA ALA A 6 -12.42 -1.69 14.80
C ALA A 6 -12.05 -3.15 14.42
N LEU A 7 -11.49 -3.91 15.38
CA LEU A 7 -11.19 -5.33 15.20
C LEU A 7 -12.46 -6.16 15.00
N ALA A 8 -13.55 -5.86 15.72
CA ALA A 8 -14.83 -6.56 15.54
C ALA A 8 -15.41 -6.32 14.14
N ALA A 9 -15.34 -5.10 13.62
CA ALA A 9 -15.71 -4.80 12.24
C ALA A 9 -14.81 -5.58 11.25
N MET A 10 -13.51 -5.62 11.47
CA MET A 10 -12.58 -6.38 10.63
C MET A 10 -12.89 -7.89 10.65
N ALA A 11 -13.18 -8.48 11.83
CA ALA A 11 -13.57 -9.87 11.97
C ALA A 11 -14.91 -10.17 11.28
N ALA A 12 -15.91 -9.30 11.45
CA ALA A 12 -17.22 -9.45 10.80
C ALA A 12 -17.10 -9.37 9.27
N GLY A 13 -16.31 -8.43 8.75
CA GLY A 13 -16.05 -8.31 7.32
C GLY A 13 -15.35 -9.55 6.75
N ALA A 14 -14.34 -10.07 7.45
CA ALA A 14 -13.66 -11.32 7.07
C ALA A 14 -14.62 -12.52 7.12
N ALA A 15 -15.48 -12.62 8.13
CA ALA A 15 -16.46 -13.70 8.22
C ALA A 15 -17.47 -13.67 7.06
N LEU A 16 -17.94 -12.47 6.68
CA LEU A 16 -18.80 -12.29 5.51
C LEU A 16 -18.10 -12.69 4.21
N LEU A 17 -16.81 -12.36 4.07
CA LEU A 17 -15.98 -12.79 2.93
C LEU A 17 -15.71 -14.29 2.91
N ALA A 18 -15.67 -14.95 4.06
CA ALA A 18 -15.57 -16.40 4.14
C ALA A 18 -16.87 -17.09 3.72
N LEU A 19 -18.03 -16.51 4.07
CA LEU A 19 -19.33 -17.07 3.68
C LEU A 19 -19.63 -16.84 2.19
N ALA A 20 -19.31 -15.64 1.69
CA ALA A 20 -19.41 -15.18 0.29
C ALA A 20 -20.50 -15.85 -0.59
N PRO A 21 -21.77 -15.95 -0.14
CA PRO A 21 -22.80 -16.68 -0.87
C PRO A 21 -23.20 -15.99 -2.19
N ASN A 22 -22.90 -14.69 -2.32
CA ASN A 22 -23.16 -13.91 -3.51
C ASN A 22 -22.26 -12.66 -3.55
N TRP A 23 -22.28 -11.97 -4.69
CA TRP A 23 -21.49 -10.77 -4.93
C TRP A 23 -21.78 -9.62 -3.95
N LEU A 24 -23.03 -9.42 -3.56
CA LEU A 24 -23.40 -8.36 -2.62
C LEU A 24 -22.77 -8.60 -1.24
N THR A 25 -22.74 -9.86 -0.78
CA THR A 25 -22.06 -10.21 0.47
C THR A 25 -20.55 -10.02 0.38
N ILE A 26 -19.93 -10.27 -0.78
CA ILE A 26 -18.50 -9.97 -0.99
C ILE A 26 -18.24 -8.47 -0.89
N LEU A 27 -19.05 -7.64 -1.56
CA LEU A 27 -18.90 -6.18 -1.49
C LEU A 27 -19.15 -5.64 -0.08
N ALA A 28 -20.18 -6.13 0.61
CA ALA A 28 -20.48 -5.75 1.98
C ALA A 28 -19.35 -6.19 2.93
N GLY A 29 -18.89 -7.43 2.82
CA GLY A 29 -17.79 -7.99 3.61
C GLY A 29 -16.49 -7.21 3.40
N GLY A 30 -16.12 -6.94 2.15
CA GLY A 30 -14.95 -6.12 1.81
C GLY A 30 -15.05 -4.68 2.33
N THR A 31 -16.23 -4.07 2.26
CA THR A 31 -16.47 -2.73 2.81
C THR A 31 -16.30 -2.69 4.32
N VAL A 32 -16.94 -3.63 5.02
CA VAL A 32 -16.88 -3.75 6.49
C VAL A 32 -15.46 -4.07 6.95
N PHE A 33 -14.78 -4.99 6.25
CA PHE A 33 -13.38 -5.33 6.49
C PHE A 33 -12.48 -4.10 6.31
N GLY A 34 -12.65 -3.36 5.22
CA GLY A 34 -11.89 -2.14 4.93
C GLY A 34 -12.07 -1.04 5.98
N ILE A 35 -13.31 -0.83 6.45
CA ILE A 35 -13.61 0.12 7.54
C ILE A 35 -12.88 -0.31 8.83
N GLY A 36 -12.93 -1.59 9.17
CA GLY A 36 -12.24 -2.15 10.33
C GLY A 36 -10.72 -2.00 10.23
N TYR A 37 -10.15 -2.45 9.11
CA TYR A 37 -8.71 -2.38 8.83
C TYR A 37 -8.18 -0.93 8.87
N GLY A 38 -8.85 0.00 8.18
CA GLY A 38 -8.47 1.42 8.19
C GLY A 38 -8.54 2.04 9.59
N SER A 39 -9.55 1.67 10.37
CA SER A 39 -9.70 2.12 11.76
C SER A 39 -8.59 1.57 12.66
N VAL A 40 -8.23 0.29 12.51
CA VAL A 40 -7.11 -0.35 13.22
C VAL A 40 -5.80 0.35 12.86
N ALA A 41 -5.50 0.53 11.57
CA ALA A 41 -4.28 1.19 11.12
C ALA A 41 -4.14 2.61 11.71
N ALA A 42 -5.21 3.41 11.70
CA ALA A 42 -5.19 4.76 12.27
C ALA A 42 -5.01 4.77 13.79
N LEU A 43 -5.73 3.91 14.52
CA LEU A 43 -5.72 3.88 15.98
C LEU A 43 -4.43 3.31 16.55
N PHE A 44 -3.93 2.21 16.00
CA PHE A 44 -2.74 1.53 16.52
C PHE A 44 -1.48 2.36 16.27
N ASN A 45 -1.31 2.90 15.05
CA ASN A 45 -0.14 3.72 14.72
C ASN A 45 0.01 4.93 15.66
N GLY A 46 -1.10 5.64 15.94
CA GLY A 46 -1.08 6.76 16.87
C GLY A 46 -0.77 6.35 18.31
N ARG A 47 -1.30 5.21 18.76
CA ARG A 47 -1.07 4.69 20.12
C ARG A 47 0.34 4.19 20.34
N ILE A 48 0.95 3.55 19.35
CA ILE A 48 2.35 3.08 19.45
C ILE A 48 3.30 4.26 19.53
N LEU A 49 3.10 5.29 18.70
CA LEU A 49 3.87 6.52 18.78
C LEU A 49 3.76 7.17 20.17
N ALA A 50 2.56 7.22 20.75
CA ALA A 50 2.34 7.78 22.09
C ALA A 50 2.93 6.90 23.20
N ALA A 51 2.80 5.57 23.12
CA ALA A 51 3.22 4.63 24.16
C ALA A 51 4.75 4.51 24.29
N PHE A 52 5.47 4.60 23.17
CA PHE A 52 6.93 4.42 23.16
C PHE A 52 7.72 5.74 23.16
N GLY A 53 7.04 6.89 23.15
CA GLY A 53 7.64 8.22 23.31
C GLY A 53 8.87 8.43 22.41
N PRO A 54 10.08 8.68 22.95
CA PRO A 54 11.31 8.85 22.17
C PRO A 54 11.65 7.66 21.24
N ARG A 55 11.20 6.44 21.56
CA ARG A 55 11.38 5.23 20.75
C ARG A 55 10.21 4.97 19.80
N GLY A 56 9.21 5.84 19.72
CA GLY A 56 8.02 5.67 18.89
C GLY A 56 8.35 5.39 17.43
N MET A 57 9.28 6.15 16.85
CA MET A 57 9.67 5.99 15.43
C MET A 57 10.36 4.66 15.15
N SER A 58 11.24 4.17 16.05
CA SER A 58 11.91 2.89 15.87
C SER A 58 10.96 1.70 16.07
N MET A 59 10.01 1.79 17.00
CA MET A 59 8.97 0.77 17.17
C MET A 59 8.00 0.73 15.99
N MET A 60 7.65 1.89 15.41
CA MET A 60 6.87 1.94 14.17
C MET A 60 7.62 1.30 12.99
N ALA A 61 8.93 1.45 12.90
CA ALA A 61 9.74 0.77 11.91
C ALA A 61 9.73 -0.76 12.10
N LEU A 62 9.82 -1.24 13.35
CA LEU A 62 9.73 -2.68 13.66
C LEU A 62 8.37 -3.27 13.27
N ILE A 63 7.28 -2.56 13.52
CA ILE A 63 5.93 -2.99 13.14
C ILE A 63 5.78 -3.03 11.62
N ASN A 64 6.29 -2.03 10.92
CA ASN A 64 6.30 -2.03 9.46
C ASN A 64 7.13 -3.21 8.90
N ALA A 65 8.20 -3.62 9.57
CA ALA A 65 8.96 -4.81 9.20
C ALA A 65 8.15 -6.10 9.42
N LEU A 66 7.44 -6.23 10.55
CA LEU A 66 6.56 -7.37 10.82
C LEU A 66 5.42 -7.46 9.79
N TYR A 67 4.85 -6.32 9.41
CA TYR A 67 3.88 -6.24 8.32
C TYR A 67 4.46 -6.79 7.01
N SER A 68 5.70 -6.44 6.67
CA SER A 68 6.36 -6.96 5.47
C SER A 68 6.58 -8.48 5.53
N VAL A 69 6.88 -9.06 6.70
CA VAL A 69 6.96 -10.52 6.84
C VAL A 69 5.61 -11.16 6.52
N GLY A 70 4.51 -10.62 7.03
CA GLY A 70 3.17 -11.07 6.70
C GLY A 70 2.86 -10.94 5.20
N ALA A 71 3.22 -9.83 4.57
CA ALA A 71 3.02 -9.59 3.15
C ALA A 71 3.83 -10.55 2.26
N ILE A 72 5.03 -10.94 2.67
CA ILE A 72 5.85 -11.95 1.99
C ILE A 72 5.24 -13.35 2.14
N ALA A 73 4.77 -13.70 3.33
CA ALA A 73 4.23 -15.03 3.60
C ALA A 73 2.82 -15.25 3.03
N ALA A 74 1.98 -14.22 3.00
CA ALA A 74 0.57 -14.34 2.67
C ALA A 74 0.27 -14.97 1.29
N PRO A 75 0.94 -14.58 0.18
CA PRO A 75 0.70 -15.23 -1.11
C PRO A 75 1.04 -16.73 -1.10
N LEU A 76 2.12 -17.12 -0.42
CA LEU A 76 2.54 -18.53 -0.32
C LEU A 76 1.61 -19.35 0.56
N ILE A 77 1.16 -18.78 1.68
CA ILE A 77 0.14 -19.41 2.54
C ILE A 77 -1.17 -19.57 1.76
N PHE A 78 -1.56 -18.55 0.97
CA PHE A 78 -2.77 -18.61 0.16
C PHE A 78 -2.75 -19.78 -0.82
N VAL A 79 -1.67 -19.92 -1.59
CA VAL A 79 -1.52 -21.05 -2.52
C VAL A 79 -1.35 -22.38 -1.79
N GLY A 80 -0.58 -22.41 -0.70
CA GLY A 80 -0.33 -23.61 0.09
C GLY A 80 -1.59 -24.19 0.76
N LEU A 81 -2.60 -23.35 1.01
CA LEU A 81 -3.93 -23.75 1.50
C LEU A 81 -4.90 -24.11 0.37
N GLY A 82 -4.42 -24.29 -0.86
CA GLY A 82 -5.24 -24.67 -2.01
C GLY A 82 -5.97 -23.50 -2.67
N SER A 83 -5.57 -22.24 -2.41
CA SER A 83 -6.19 -21.04 -2.96
C SER A 83 -7.67 -20.87 -2.62
N ASP A 84 -8.13 -21.46 -1.51
CA ASP A 84 -9.52 -21.39 -1.05
C ASP A 84 -9.78 -20.10 -0.24
N PRO A 85 -10.56 -19.14 -0.78
CA PRO A 85 -10.87 -17.90 -0.07
C PRO A 85 -11.64 -18.14 1.24
N VAL A 86 -12.48 -19.18 1.32
CA VAL A 86 -13.29 -19.49 2.51
C VAL A 86 -12.38 -19.82 3.68
N VAL A 87 -11.41 -20.72 3.47
CA VAL A 87 -10.44 -21.12 4.49
C VAL A 87 -9.64 -19.91 4.96
N ILE A 88 -9.18 -19.08 4.04
CA ILE A 88 -8.26 -17.98 4.33
C ILE A 88 -8.96 -16.85 5.08
N PHE A 89 -10.14 -16.44 4.62
CA PHE A 89 -10.94 -15.46 5.36
C PHE A 89 -11.45 -16.04 6.69
N GLY A 90 -11.68 -17.35 6.79
CA GLY A 90 -11.96 -18.05 8.04
C GLY A 90 -10.79 -17.94 9.04
N ILE A 91 -9.55 -18.19 8.60
CA ILE A 91 -8.34 -18.03 9.42
C ILE A 91 -8.18 -16.57 9.87
N ILE A 92 -8.34 -15.60 8.96
CA ILE A 92 -8.26 -14.17 9.29
C ILE A 92 -9.32 -13.79 10.35
N THR A 93 -10.54 -14.31 10.20
CA THR A 93 -11.61 -14.13 11.18
C THR A 93 -11.20 -14.67 12.54
N GLY A 94 -10.73 -15.92 12.60
CA GLY A 94 -10.26 -16.56 13.82
C GLY A 94 -9.13 -15.80 14.52
N LEU A 95 -8.10 -15.41 13.79
CA LEU A 95 -6.98 -14.61 14.32
C LEU A 95 -7.44 -13.24 14.83
N THR A 96 -8.36 -12.59 14.14
CA THR A 96 -8.90 -11.29 14.58
C THR A 96 -9.72 -11.43 15.86
N VAL A 97 -10.55 -12.47 15.96
CA VAL A 97 -11.32 -12.79 17.18
C VAL A 97 -10.39 -13.12 18.35
N LEU A 98 -9.37 -13.95 18.13
CA LEU A 98 -8.34 -14.25 19.14
C LEU A 98 -7.64 -12.98 19.62
N THR A 99 -7.35 -12.05 18.71
CA THR A 99 -6.75 -10.75 19.06
C THR A 99 -7.70 -9.92 19.93
N ILE A 100 -9.01 -9.92 19.66
CA ILE A 100 -10.01 -9.22 20.48
C ILE A 100 -10.07 -9.82 21.89
N VAL A 101 -10.09 -11.15 21.99
CA VAL A 101 -10.18 -11.88 23.27
C VAL A 101 -8.90 -11.74 24.08
N GLY A 102 -7.74 -11.81 23.43
CA GLY A 102 -6.43 -11.66 24.06
C GLY A 102 -6.05 -10.21 24.40
N ALA A 103 -6.71 -9.22 23.79
CA ALA A 103 -6.42 -7.81 24.07
C ALA A 103 -6.98 -7.37 25.43
N GLY A 104 -6.07 -6.96 26.33
CA GLY A 104 -6.40 -6.35 27.62
C GLY A 104 -7.18 -5.02 27.51
N ALA A 105 -7.57 -4.46 28.66
CA ALA A 105 -8.28 -3.18 28.71
C ALA A 105 -7.43 -2.07 28.09
N THR A 106 -7.93 -1.44 27.02
CA THR A 106 -7.21 -0.34 26.38
C THR A 106 -7.37 0.93 27.19
N GLY A 107 -6.27 1.44 27.75
CA GLY A 107 -6.22 2.75 28.40
C GLY A 107 -6.71 3.86 27.46
N GLY A 108 -7.52 4.77 27.99
CA GLY A 108 -8.13 5.88 27.27
C GLY A 108 -7.16 7.02 27.00
N THR A 109 -6.10 6.80 26.23
CA THR A 109 -5.27 7.90 25.72
C THR A 109 -5.87 8.40 24.41
N THR A 110 -6.82 9.33 24.52
CA THR A 110 -7.15 10.24 23.44
C THR A 110 -5.92 11.12 23.21
N ALA A 111 -5.22 10.90 22.10
CA ALA A 111 -4.16 11.80 21.66
C ALA A 111 -4.80 13.13 21.20
N THR A 112 -5.14 13.99 22.15
CA THR A 112 -5.53 15.38 21.90
C THR A 112 -4.29 16.25 22.00
N GLY A 113 -3.42 16.16 20.99
CA GLY A 113 -2.40 17.18 20.77
C GLY A 113 -3.06 18.45 20.25
N ALA A 114 -2.72 19.61 20.82
CA ALA A 114 -3.18 20.90 20.32
C ALA A 114 -2.83 21.04 18.84
N VAL A 115 -3.85 20.97 17.99
CA VAL A 115 -3.74 21.00 16.53
C VAL A 115 -3.33 22.42 16.15
N ASN A 116 -2.07 22.61 15.77
CA ASN A 116 -1.64 23.87 15.18
C ASN A 116 -2.33 24.01 13.81
N ARG A 117 -3.31 24.93 13.73
CA ARG A 117 -4.19 25.15 12.57
C ARG A 117 -3.81 26.39 11.75
N SER A 118 -2.55 26.83 11.83
CA SER A 118 -2.10 28.01 11.08
C SER A 118 -1.65 27.63 9.65
N GLY A 119 -2.37 28.14 8.64
CA GLY A 119 -1.83 28.36 7.30
C GLY A 119 -1.61 27.13 6.41
N LEU A 120 -2.61 26.24 6.26
CA LEU A 120 -2.60 25.16 5.27
C LEU A 120 -2.30 25.68 3.85
N ARG A 121 -1.19 25.22 3.27
CA ARG A 121 -0.85 25.48 1.87
C ARG A 121 -1.11 24.22 1.05
N LEU A 122 -2.26 24.17 0.38
CA LEU A 122 -2.59 23.03 -0.46
C LEU A 122 -1.73 23.03 -1.72
N HIS A 123 -1.05 21.92 -1.99
CA HIS A 123 -0.21 21.77 -3.18
C HIS A 123 -0.75 20.63 -4.06
N LEU A 124 -1.71 20.95 -4.93
CA LEU A 124 -2.40 19.94 -5.76
C LEU A 124 -1.44 19.04 -6.57
N PRO A 125 -0.36 19.54 -7.19
CA PRO A 125 0.52 18.69 -7.98
C PRO A 125 1.19 17.58 -7.17
N ILE A 126 1.61 17.86 -5.93
CA ILE A 126 2.25 16.82 -5.10
C ILE A 126 1.19 15.80 -4.69
N LEU A 127 0.01 16.25 -4.28
CA LEU A 127 -1.12 15.38 -3.96
C LEU A 127 -1.52 14.46 -5.13
N ALA A 128 -1.50 14.96 -6.37
CA ALA A 128 -1.75 14.15 -7.55
C ALA A 128 -0.68 13.07 -7.76
N PHE A 129 0.61 13.39 -7.60
CA PHE A 129 1.68 12.38 -7.60
C PHE A 129 1.46 11.33 -6.51
N GLY A 130 1.07 11.74 -5.31
CA GLY A 130 0.75 10.82 -4.21
C GLY A 130 -0.42 9.90 -4.53
N ALA A 131 -1.51 10.43 -5.09
CA ALA A 131 -2.68 9.64 -5.48
C ALA A 131 -2.31 8.60 -6.54
N ILE A 132 -1.64 9.02 -7.62
CA ILE A 132 -1.32 8.14 -8.73
C ILE A 132 -0.23 7.14 -8.33
N GLY A 133 0.81 7.58 -7.62
CA GLY A 133 1.90 6.72 -7.17
C GLY A 133 1.42 5.60 -6.24
N ILE A 134 0.66 5.93 -5.19
CA ILE A 134 0.14 4.91 -4.27
C ILE A 134 -1.00 4.09 -4.92
N GLY A 135 -1.77 4.68 -5.84
CA GLY A 135 -2.69 3.91 -6.69
C GLY A 135 -1.97 2.88 -7.56
N LEU A 136 -0.77 3.20 -8.06
CA LEU A 136 0.05 2.32 -8.88
C LEU A 136 0.64 1.19 -8.02
N GLU A 137 1.12 1.51 -6.82
CA GLU A 137 1.48 0.51 -5.80
C GLU A 137 0.32 -0.47 -5.53
N ALA A 138 -0.87 0.05 -5.24
CA ALA A 138 -2.04 -0.78 -4.96
C ALA A 138 -2.44 -1.63 -6.16
N SER A 139 -2.33 -1.10 -7.37
CA SER A 139 -2.60 -1.84 -8.61
C SER A 139 -1.61 -2.98 -8.80
N LEU A 140 -0.31 -2.73 -8.59
CA LEU A 140 0.73 -3.76 -8.67
C LEU A 140 0.55 -4.84 -7.62
N VAL A 141 0.28 -4.48 -6.37
CA VAL A 141 0.09 -5.46 -5.30
C VAL A 141 -1.21 -6.26 -5.50
N GLY A 142 -2.30 -5.60 -5.87
CA GLY A 142 -3.63 -6.20 -5.91
C GLY A 142 -3.97 -6.96 -7.19
N LEU A 143 -3.41 -6.55 -8.34
CA LEU A 143 -3.82 -7.06 -9.66
C LEU A 143 -2.74 -7.85 -10.39
N SER A 144 -1.47 -7.77 -9.97
CA SER A 144 -0.35 -8.40 -10.69
C SER A 144 -0.47 -9.92 -10.78
N THR A 145 -0.90 -10.62 -9.73
CA THR A 145 -1.07 -12.08 -9.75
C THR A 145 -2.14 -12.50 -10.76
N SER A 146 -3.26 -11.78 -10.79
CA SER A 146 -4.31 -12.01 -11.78
C SER A 146 -3.83 -11.71 -13.20
N ALA A 147 -3.03 -10.66 -13.39
CA ALA A 147 -2.43 -10.34 -14.68
C ALA A 147 -1.41 -11.40 -15.13
N MET A 148 -0.54 -11.87 -14.24
CA MET A 148 0.43 -12.93 -14.51
C MET A 148 -0.25 -14.25 -14.88
N ILE A 149 -1.32 -14.62 -14.17
CA ILE A 149 -2.10 -15.84 -14.48
C ILE A 149 -2.76 -15.72 -15.85
N ARG A 150 -3.27 -14.55 -16.23
CA ARG A 150 -3.80 -14.29 -17.58
C ARG A 150 -2.71 -14.39 -18.66
N ASP A 151 -1.49 -13.97 -18.35
CA ASP A 151 -0.31 -14.12 -19.22
C ASP A 151 0.22 -15.57 -19.28
N GLY A 152 -0.49 -16.53 -18.67
CA GLY A 152 -0.17 -17.96 -18.72
C GLY A 152 0.78 -18.44 -17.61
N ILE A 153 1.16 -17.58 -16.67
CA ILE A 153 2.02 -17.97 -15.53
C ILE A 153 1.21 -18.80 -14.54
N PRO A 154 1.69 -19.99 -14.11
CA PRO A 154 1.06 -20.79 -13.07
C PRO A 154 0.82 -20.01 -11.77
N ALA A 155 -0.29 -20.30 -11.08
CA ALA A 155 -0.71 -19.53 -9.90
C ALA A 155 0.28 -19.61 -8.72
N ASP A 156 0.96 -20.75 -8.57
CA ASP A 156 2.04 -20.97 -7.60
C ASP A 156 3.26 -20.09 -7.90
N MET A 157 3.66 -20.01 -9.17
CA MET A 157 4.73 -19.12 -9.61
C MET A 157 4.34 -17.65 -9.44
N ALA A 158 3.12 -17.26 -9.83
CA ALA A 158 2.63 -15.89 -9.66
C ALA A 158 2.61 -15.46 -8.19
N ALA A 159 2.22 -16.34 -7.27
CA ALA A 159 2.27 -16.10 -5.83
C ALA A 159 3.72 -15.98 -5.32
N ALA A 160 4.63 -16.84 -5.78
CA ALA A 160 6.04 -16.75 -5.42
C ALA A 160 6.68 -15.44 -5.91
N LEU A 161 6.33 -14.98 -7.11
CA LEU A 161 6.76 -13.69 -7.65
C LEU A 161 6.20 -12.50 -6.85
N LEU A 162 4.95 -12.57 -6.37
CA LEU A 162 4.38 -11.55 -5.47
C LEU A 162 5.10 -11.54 -4.11
N SER A 163 5.45 -12.70 -3.57
CA SER A 163 6.28 -12.78 -2.35
C SER A 163 7.67 -12.20 -2.58
N ALA A 164 8.31 -12.50 -3.72
CA ALA A 164 9.60 -11.93 -4.10
C ALA A 164 9.53 -10.40 -4.29
N PHE A 165 8.42 -9.89 -4.84
CA PHE A 165 8.12 -8.46 -4.89
C PHE A 165 8.10 -7.85 -3.48
N PHE A 166 7.45 -8.48 -2.50
CA PHE A 166 7.45 -7.96 -1.12
C PHE A 166 8.81 -8.08 -0.43
N VAL A 167 9.64 -9.07 -0.77
CA VAL A 167 11.04 -9.14 -0.32
C VAL A 167 11.81 -7.94 -0.87
N ALA A 168 11.71 -7.68 -2.18
CA ALA A 168 12.34 -6.53 -2.81
C ALA A 168 11.83 -5.21 -2.21
N PHE A 169 10.54 -5.11 -1.91
CA PHE A 169 9.93 -3.96 -1.23
C PHE A 169 10.51 -3.71 0.16
N LEU A 170 10.70 -4.76 0.96
CA LEU A 170 11.36 -4.65 2.26
C LEU A 170 12.82 -4.20 2.10
N LEU A 171 13.55 -4.79 1.16
CA LEU A 171 14.95 -4.41 0.86
C LEU A 171 15.05 -2.96 0.40
N GLY A 172 14.13 -2.49 -0.45
CA GLY A 172 14.04 -1.10 -0.88
C GLY A 172 13.84 -0.14 0.29
N ARG A 173 12.98 -0.51 1.26
CA ARG A 173 12.79 0.28 2.49
C ARG A 173 14.04 0.29 3.38
N ILE A 174 14.73 -0.83 3.50
CA ILE A 174 16.00 -0.89 4.26
C ILE A 174 17.05 -0.02 3.57
N ALA A 175 17.23 -0.15 2.25
CA ALA A 175 18.13 0.70 1.48
C ALA A 175 17.80 2.19 1.66
N LEU A 176 16.52 2.55 1.65
CA LEU A 176 16.10 3.92 1.89
C LEU A 176 16.57 4.46 3.24
N THR A 177 16.55 3.67 4.32
CA THR A 177 17.08 4.14 5.62
C THR A 177 18.55 4.53 5.57
N LEU A 178 19.33 3.94 4.65
CA LEU A 178 20.74 4.26 4.44
C LEU A 178 20.97 5.44 3.48
N LEU A 179 19.99 5.71 2.60
CA LEU A 179 20.05 6.76 1.57
C LEU A 179 19.27 8.03 1.94
N ALA A 180 18.40 7.98 2.95
CA ALA A 180 17.43 9.05 3.27
C ALA A 180 18.07 10.42 3.50
N ASP A 181 19.25 10.47 4.12
CA ASP A 181 19.95 11.73 4.41
C ASP A 181 20.84 12.21 3.25
N ARG A 182 21.07 11.37 2.25
CA ARG A 182 21.99 11.66 1.13
C ARG A 182 21.29 12.09 -0.15
N VAL A 183 20.00 11.82 -0.30
CA VAL A 183 19.27 12.02 -1.56
C VAL A 183 18.03 12.88 -1.32
N PRO A 184 17.77 13.90 -2.17
CA PRO A 184 16.54 14.67 -2.12
C PRO A 184 15.30 13.77 -2.19
N PRO A 185 14.29 13.93 -1.32
CA PRO A 185 13.17 12.97 -1.29
C PRO A 185 12.30 12.92 -2.54
N PHE A 186 12.21 14.01 -3.30
CA PHE A 186 11.55 13.96 -4.60
C PHE A 186 12.37 13.19 -5.66
N ALA A 187 13.71 13.18 -5.54
CA ALA A 187 14.56 12.33 -6.39
C ALA A 187 14.35 10.84 -6.08
N ILE A 188 14.16 10.48 -4.81
CA ILE A 188 13.79 9.11 -4.40
C ILE A 188 12.47 8.69 -5.05
N TYR A 189 11.45 9.56 -5.00
CA TYR A 189 10.17 9.31 -5.67
C TYR A 189 10.34 9.15 -7.20
N LEU A 190 11.04 10.08 -7.84
CA LEU A 190 11.31 10.07 -9.28
C LEU A 190 12.01 8.77 -9.71
N CYS A 191 13.10 8.40 -9.03
CA CYS A 191 13.83 7.16 -9.31
C CYS A 191 12.96 5.93 -9.09
N GLY A 192 12.14 5.91 -8.03
CA GLY A 192 11.19 4.84 -7.78
C GLY A 192 10.20 4.68 -8.94
N VAL A 193 9.51 5.75 -9.32
CA VAL A 193 8.49 5.66 -10.38
C VAL A 193 9.12 5.34 -11.74
N GLY A 194 10.30 5.89 -12.04
CA GLY A 194 11.07 5.60 -13.24
C GLY A 194 11.49 4.14 -13.34
N PHE A 195 12.05 3.59 -12.26
CA PHE A 195 12.43 2.18 -12.22
C PHE A 195 11.22 1.25 -12.33
N THR A 196 10.11 1.62 -11.69
CA THR A 196 8.85 0.87 -11.81
C THR A 196 8.34 0.87 -13.24
N ALA A 197 8.38 2.01 -13.94
CA ALA A 197 8.00 2.09 -15.34
C ALA A 197 8.90 1.24 -16.25
N PHE A 198 10.21 1.26 -16.01
CA PHE A 198 11.18 0.44 -16.73
C PHE A 198 10.93 -1.05 -16.53
N CYS A 199 10.74 -1.50 -15.30
CA CYS A 199 10.42 -2.88 -15.00
C CYS A 199 9.03 -3.31 -15.51
N ALA A 200 8.02 -2.44 -15.45
CA ALA A 200 6.72 -2.71 -16.03
C ALA A 200 6.80 -2.88 -17.55
N LEU A 201 7.59 -2.05 -18.22
CA LEU A 201 7.88 -2.19 -19.65
C LEU A 201 8.62 -3.52 -19.93
N GLY A 202 9.54 -3.91 -19.04
CA GLY A 202 10.18 -5.22 -19.06
C GLY A 202 9.18 -6.37 -18.99
N CYS A 203 8.18 -6.31 -18.10
CA CYS A 203 7.11 -7.31 -18.01
C CYS A 203 6.21 -7.33 -19.26
N ALA A 204 5.98 -6.16 -19.87
CA ALA A 204 5.16 -6.04 -21.06
C ALA A 204 5.85 -6.60 -22.32
N LEU A 205 7.17 -6.40 -22.43
CA LEU A 205 7.97 -6.82 -23.58
C LEU A 205 8.56 -8.23 -23.45
N PHE A 206 8.91 -8.65 -22.23
CA PHE A 206 9.59 -9.91 -21.93
C PHE A 206 8.78 -10.76 -20.94
N ASP A 207 9.43 -11.75 -20.34
CA ASP A 207 8.85 -12.59 -19.30
C ASP A 207 8.75 -11.83 -17.96
N PRO A 208 7.55 -11.73 -17.34
CA PRO A 208 7.35 -11.08 -16.05
C PRO A 208 8.21 -11.62 -14.91
N VAL A 209 8.67 -12.87 -14.98
CA VAL A 209 9.44 -13.54 -13.91
C VAL A 209 10.63 -12.72 -13.42
N TRP A 210 11.36 -12.08 -14.34
CA TRP A 210 12.57 -11.32 -14.00
C TRP A 210 12.30 -9.85 -13.71
N ALA A 211 11.30 -9.28 -14.37
CA ALA A 211 11.06 -7.85 -14.34
C ALA A 211 10.11 -7.45 -13.21
N PHE A 212 9.23 -8.35 -12.74
CA PHE A 212 8.24 -8.03 -11.72
C PHE A 212 8.81 -7.91 -10.30
N PRO A 213 9.62 -8.86 -9.76
CA PRO A 213 10.10 -8.75 -8.39
C PRO A 213 10.88 -7.46 -8.09
N PRO A 214 11.79 -6.97 -8.96
CA PRO A 214 12.49 -5.70 -8.74
C PRO A 214 11.57 -4.49 -8.57
N MET A 215 10.36 -4.51 -9.16
CA MET A 215 9.36 -3.43 -8.98
C MET A 215 9.01 -3.21 -7.52
N GLY A 216 9.08 -4.24 -6.69
CA GLY A 216 8.81 -4.12 -5.26
C GLY A 216 9.74 -3.12 -4.58
N ALA A 217 11.04 -3.18 -4.91
CA ALA A 217 12.05 -2.31 -4.34
C ALA A 217 11.77 -0.83 -4.63
N SER A 218 11.34 -0.50 -5.84
CA SER A 218 11.01 0.87 -6.22
C SER A 218 9.68 1.35 -5.67
N VAL A 219 8.67 0.49 -5.66
CA VAL A 219 7.34 0.79 -5.10
C VAL A 219 7.45 1.12 -3.61
N GLY A 220 8.33 0.41 -2.87
CA GLY A 220 8.63 0.72 -1.47
C GLY A 220 9.16 2.13 -1.20
N LEU A 221 9.62 2.83 -2.24
CA LEU A 221 10.17 4.19 -2.17
C LEU A 221 9.14 5.29 -2.45
N PHE A 222 7.97 4.95 -3.00
CA PHE A 222 6.97 5.94 -3.42
C PHE A 222 6.51 6.77 -2.24
N PHE A 223 5.94 6.11 -1.23
CA PHE A 223 5.33 6.78 -0.09
C PHE A 223 6.32 7.65 0.69
N PRO A 224 7.52 7.18 1.09
CA PRO A 224 8.46 8.01 1.84
C PRO A 224 8.94 9.25 1.06
N GLY A 225 9.30 9.08 -0.23
CA GLY A 225 9.79 10.18 -1.07
C GLY A 225 8.74 11.24 -1.31
N PHE A 226 7.53 10.82 -1.66
CA PHE A 226 6.38 11.70 -1.85
C PHE A 226 5.97 12.38 -0.54
N PHE A 227 5.77 11.63 0.55
CA PHE A 227 5.28 12.17 1.82
C PHE A 227 6.21 13.23 2.39
N ALA A 228 7.53 12.97 2.38
CA ALA A 228 8.53 13.94 2.83
C ALA A 228 8.63 15.19 1.92
N THR A 229 8.24 15.09 0.66
CA THR A 229 8.15 16.24 -0.25
C THR A 229 6.86 17.03 0.02
N ALA A 230 5.73 16.33 0.20
CA ALA A 230 4.43 16.92 0.48
C ALA A 230 4.43 17.71 1.79
N THR A 231 4.99 17.17 2.87
CA THR A 231 5.08 17.87 4.16
C THR A 231 5.95 19.12 4.09
N ARG A 232 7.06 19.09 3.33
CA ARG A 232 7.89 20.29 3.08
C ARG A 232 7.12 21.37 2.32
N LYS A 233 6.37 21.00 1.28
CA LYS A 233 5.64 21.97 0.44
C LYS A 233 4.38 22.53 1.10
N MET A 234 3.67 21.69 1.85
CA MET A 234 2.37 22.04 2.43
C MET A 234 2.48 22.60 3.86
N GLY A 235 3.66 22.48 4.48
CA GLY A 235 3.97 23.00 5.80
C GLY A 235 3.64 22.04 6.94
N THR A 236 3.62 22.58 8.17
CA THR A 236 3.46 21.82 9.41
C THR A 236 2.04 21.84 9.98
N ASP A 237 1.05 22.35 9.23
CA ASP A 237 -0.35 22.34 9.64
C ASP A 237 -0.80 20.88 9.87
N ALA A 238 -1.46 20.63 10.98
CA ALA A 238 -1.88 19.30 11.38
C ALA A 238 -2.85 18.62 10.41
N ARG A 239 -3.46 19.36 9.47
CA ARG A 239 -4.31 18.81 8.40
C ARG A 239 -3.52 18.24 7.23
N VAL A 240 -2.24 18.56 7.08
CA VAL A 240 -1.43 18.14 5.93
C VAL A 240 -1.36 16.62 5.83
N ALA A 241 -0.95 15.94 6.89
CA ALA A 241 -0.81 14.48 6.87
C ALA A 241 -2.16 13.76 6.59
N PRO A 242 -3.28 14.10 7.24
CA PRO A 242 -4.60 13.56 6.88
C PRO A 242 -5.01 13.81 5.42
N ILE A 243 -4.78 15.01 4.89
CA ILE A 243 -5.10 15.34 3.48
C ILE A 243 -4.26 14.47 2.55
N VAL A 244 -2.95 14.40 2.78
CA VAL A 244 -2.01 13.59 1.99
C VAL A 244 -2.44 12.13 1.98
N LEU A 245 -2.69 11.54 3.16
CA LEU A 245 -3.11 10.15 3.29
C LEU A 245 -4.49 9.90 2.66
N GLY A 246 -5.44 10.82 2.86
CA GLY A 246 -6.77 10.74 2.26
C GLY A 246 -6.72 10.77 0.72
N THR A 247 -5.88 11.64 0.15
CA THR A 247 -5.66 11.70 -1.29
C THR A 247 -4.98 10.44 -1.84
N CYS A 248 -3.99 9.88 -1.13
CA CYS A 248 -3.40 8.59 -1.49
C CYS A 248 -4.46 7.48 -1.50
N GLN A 249 -5.33 7.43 -0.48
CA GLN A 249 -6.38 6.42 -0.39
C GLN A 249 -7.40 6.53 -1.53
N PHE A 250 -7.71 7.75 -1.96
CA PHE A 250 -8.53 7.97 -3.15
C PHE A 250 -7.90 7.36 -4.41
N GLY A 251 -6.57 7.52 -4.57
CA GLY A 251 -5.81 6.88 -5.64
C GLY A 251 -5.79 5.35 -5.56
N VAL A 252 -5.67 4.78 -4.36
CA VAL A 252 -5.75 3.33 -4.08
C VAL A 252 -7.09 2.73 -4.52
N ILE A 253 -8.18 3.50 -4.44
CA ILE A 253 -9.51 3.03 -4.86
C ILE A 253 -9.69 3.20 -6.37
N LEU A 254 -9.40 4.40 -6.90
CA LEU A 254 -9.71 4.73 -8.28
C LEU A 254 -8.77 4.05 -9.28
N LEU A 255 -7.47 4.02 -9.03
CA LEU A 255 -6.52 3.59 -10.05
C LEU A 255 -6.65 2.09 -10.37
N PRO A 256 -6.72 1.16 -9.38
CA PRO A 256 -6.94 -0.25 -9.68
C PRO A 256 -8.26 -0.48 -10.43
N LEU A 257 -9.31 0.28 -10.13
CA LEU A 257 -10.59 0.20 -10.85
C LEU A 257 -10.42 0.57 -12.32
N ILE A 258 -9.81 1.73 -12.59
CA ILE A 258 -9.55 2.22 -13.96
C ILE A 258 -8.66 1.23 -14.71
N VAL A 259 -7.57 0.78 -14.08
CA VAL A 259 -6.60 -0.16 -14.66
C VAL A 259 -7.25 -1.50 -14.97
N THR A 260 -8.08 -2.03 -14.06
CA THR A 260 -8.79 -3.29 -14.28
C THR A 260 -9.69 -3.18 -15.51
N GLN A 261 -10.52 -2.13 -15.60
CA GLN A 261 -11.44 -1.95 -16.72
C GLN A 261 -10.71 -1.71 -18.05
N ALA A 262 -9.67 -0.87 -18.04
CA ALA A 262 -8.86 -0.59 -19.22
C ALA A 262 -8.08 -1.83 -19.69
N SER A 263 -7.63 -2.69 -18.78
CA SER A 263 -6.88 -3.90 -19.14
C SER A 263 -7.70 -4.92 -19.93
N LEU A 264 -9.04 -4.91 -19.78
CA LEU A 264 -9.92 -5.89 -20.44
C LEU A 264 -9.89 -5.79 -21.97
N SER A 265 -9.57 -4.63 -22.54
CA SER A 265 -9.50 -4.40 -23.99
C SER A 265 -8.09 -4.51 -24.57
N MET A 266 -7.07 -4.77 -23.75
CA MET A 266 -5.65 -4.67 -24.13
C MET A 266 -4.91 -6.01 -24.19
N GLY A 267 -5.64 -7.13 -24.15
CA GLY A 267 -5.08 -8.48 -24.17
C GLY A 267 -4.36 -8.89 -22.88
N ASP A 268 -3.67 -10.03 -22.91
CA ASP A 268 -3.14 -10.69 -21.71
C ASP A 268 -2.09 -9.85 -20.96
N LYS A 269 -1.25 -9.11 -21.71
CA LYS A 269 -0.24 -8.18 -21.16
C LYS A 269 -0.73 -6.75 -20.95
N GLY A 270 -2.02 -6.48 -21.16
CA GLY A 270 -2.60 -5.14 -21.08
C GLY A 270 -2.32 -4.43 -19.76
N PHE A 271 -2.34 -5.17 -18.65
CA PHE A 271 -2.03 -4.64 -17.32
C PHE A 271 -0.60 -4.04 -17.24
N PHE A 272 0.41 -4.76 -17.73
CA PHE A 272 1.80 -4.30 -17.66
C PHE A 272 2.05 -3.11 -18.57
N TRP A 273 1.40 -3.06 -19.74
CA TRP A 273 1.42 -1.88 -20.61
C TRP A 273 0.84 -0.64 -19.93
N LEU A 274 -0.29 -0.78 -19.21
CA LEU A 274 -0.88 0.32 -18.45
C LEU A 274 0.03 0.78 -17.32
N MET A 275 0.65 -0.14 -16.57
CA MET A 275 1.62 0.20 -15.52
C MET A 275 2.84 0.93 -16.08
N ALA A 276 3.38 0.46 -17.21
CA ALA A 276 4.49 1.10 -17.91
C ALA A 276 4.11 2.50 -18.42
N GLY A 277 2.92 2.66 -19.01
CA GLY A 277 2.43 3.93 -19.52
C GLY A 277 2.18 4.97 -18.42
N ILE A 278 1.48 4.57 -17.35
CA ILE A 278 1.19 5.45 -16.20
C ILE A 278 2.49 5.81 -15.48
N GLY A 279 3.34 4.82 -15.18
CA GLY A 279 4.64 5.04 -14.55
C GLY A 279 5.56 5.90 -15.41
N GLY A 280 5.60 5.67 -16.71
CA GLY A 280 6.40 6.46 -17.66
C GLY A 280 5.94 7.91 -17.72
N THR A 281 4.63 8.14 -17.82
CA THR A 281 4.06 9.50 -17.80
C THR A 281 4.34 10.20 -16.46
N MET A 282 4.18 9.50 -15.34
CA MET A 282 4.53 10.03 -14.02
C MET A 282 6.02 10.36 -13.91
N THR A 283 6.90 9.56 -14.52
CA THR A 283 8.35 9.81 -14.55
C THR A 283 8.67 11.07 -15.36
N LEU A 284 8.08 11.22 -16.54
CA LEU A 284 8.25 12.42 -17.38
C LEU A 284 7.74 13.67 -16.67
N LEU A 285 6.56 13.60 -16.06
CA LEU A 285 6.01 14.71 -15.27
C LEU A 285 6.91 15.01 -14.07
N ALA A 286 7.39 14.00 -13.35
CA ALA A 286 8.31 14.20 -12.22
C ALA A 286 9.64 14.83 -12.67
N LEU A 287 10.16 14.51 -13.86
CA LEU A 287 11.33 15.18 -14.44
C LEU A 287 11.06 16.66 -14.72
N ILE A 288 9.92 16.98 -15.35
CA ILE A 288 9.51 18.36 -15.65
C ILE A 288 9.35 19.18 -14.35
N PHE A 289 8.72 18.59 -13.33
CA PHE A 289 8.47 19.23 -12.04
C PHE A 289 9.63 19.06 -11.02
N TYR A 290 10.76 18.47 -11.41
CA TYR A 290 11.86 18.18 -10.49
C TYR A 290 12.40 19.42 -9.80
N ARG A 291 12.74 20.47 -10.56
CA ARG A 291 13.29 21.72 -10.02
C ARG A 291 12.31 22.44 -9.07
N PRO A 292 11.02 22.61 -9.43
CA PRO A 292 10.02 23.14 -8.51
C PRO A 292 9.85 22.33 -7.22
N MET A 293 9.98 21.01 -7.28
CA MET A 293 9.72 20.11 -6.16
C MET A 293 10.94 19.88 -5.26
N ALA A 294 12.16 19.99 -5.81
CA ALA A 294 13.41 19.80 -5.07
C ALA A 294 13.86 21.03 -4.26
N ARG A 295 13.32 22.21 -4.57
CA ARG A 295 13.50 23.46 -3.79
C ARG A 295 12.48 23.55 -2.66
#